data_AF-A0A485KS98-F1
#
_entry.id   AF-A0A485KS98-F1
#
_cell.length_a   1.000
_cell.length_b   1.000
_cell.length_c   1.000
_cell.angle_alpha   90.00
_cell.angle_beta   90.00
_cell.angle_gamma   90.00
#
_symmetry.space_group_name_H-M   'P 1'
#
loop_
_entity.id
_entity.type
_entity.pdbx_description
1 polymer ?
#
loop_
_entity_poly.entity_id
_entity_poly.type
_entity_poly.pdbx_seq_one_letter_code
_entity_poly.pdbx_strand_id
1 'polypeptide(L)'
;MHESGAATAAWSQCKDAIMQVAHTSTTTCQACETKIASGQLRLGVMYQHVDGFVLVEWIHLTCQPWRVTSFDSISFVERGCLSADQVVRIRQWLARCQSQAVESCASDILDLEACCC
;
A
#
# COMPACT_ATOMS: atom_id res chain seq x y z
N MET A 1 40.99 9.06 16.43
CA MET A 1 39.83 9.58 15.68
C MET A 1 38.91 8.40 15.48
N HIS A 2 37.73 8.39 16.11
CA HIS A 2 36.75 7.33 15.89
C HIS A 2 35.86 7.78 14.73
N GLU A 3 36.08 7.22 13.54
CA GLU A 3 35.13 7.34 12.43
C GLU A 3 34.06 6.25 12.61
N SER A 4 32.91 6.65 13.14
CA SER A 4 31.70 5.82 13.13
C SER A 4 31.16 5.77 11.71
N GLY A 5 31.63 4.79 10.93
CA GLY A 5 31.07 4.49 9.61
C GLY A 5 29.63 3.99 9.77
N ALA A 6 28.65 4.83 9.43
CA ALA A 6 27.27 4.39 9.32
C ALA A 6 27.20 3.33 8.21
N ALA A 7 26.89 2.09 8.57
CA ALA A 7 26.62 1.05 7.60
C ALA A 7 25.45 1.50 6.71
N THR A 8 25.69 1.69 5.42
CA THR A 8 24.62 1.91 4.45
C THR A 8 23.69 0.70 4.48
N ALA A 9 22.41 0.91 4.83
CA ALA A 9 21.42 -0.16 4.79
C ALA A 9 21.36 -0.72 3.36
N ALA A 10 21.46 -2.05 3.23
CA ALA A 10 21.48 -2.71 1.93
C ALA A 10 20.13 -2.63 1.18
N TRP A 11 19.06 -2.28 1.90
CA TRP A 11 17.71 -2.08 1.38
C TRP A 11 17.32 -0.60 1.44
N SER A 12 16.75 -0.10 0.35
CA SER A 12 16.14 1.23 0.28
C SER A 12 14.67 1.12 -0.07
N GLN A 13 13.80 1.84 0.63
CA GLN A 13 12.39 1.93 0.27
C GLN A 13 12.24 2.71 -1.04
N CYS A 14 11.47 2.18 -1.98
CA CYS A 14 11.12 2.88 -3.21
C CYS A 14 10.14 4.02 -2.90
N LYS A 15 10.22 5.09 -3.68
CA LYS A 15 9.26 6.21 -3.61
C LYS A 15 7.93 5.91 -4.30
N ASP A 16 7.88 4.83 -5.07
CA ASP A 16 6.67 4.31 -5.69
C ASP A 16 6.11 3.15 -4.86
N ALA A 17 4.79 3.04 -4.84
CA ALA A 17 4.09 1.90 -4.24
C ALA A 17 3.01 1.33 -5.17
N ILE A 18 2.50 0.17 -4.79
CA ILE A 18 1.43 -0.52 -5.51
C ILE A 18 0.23 -0.59 -4.58
N MET A 19 -0.96 -0.24 -5.07
CA MET A 19 -2.20 -0.54 -4.37
C MET A 19 -2.94 -1.63 -5.14
N GLN A 20 -3.43 -2.64 -4.43
CA GLN A 20 -4.10 -3.78 -5.04
C GLN A 20 -5.26 -4.25 -4.16
N VAL A 21 -6.27 -4.85 -4.77
CA VAL A 21 -7.22 -5.71 -4.05
C VAL A 21 -6.62 -7.10 -3.89
N ALA A 22 -6.62 -7.64 -2.67
CA ALA A 22 -6.15 -8.99 -2.43
C ALA A 22 -7.05 -10.02 -3.13
N HIS A 23 -6.46 -10.91 -3.94
CA HIS A 23 -7.19 -11.98 -4.64
C HIS A 23 -7.30 -13.27 -3.81
N THR A 24 -6.44 -13.40 -2.80
CA THR A 24 -6.35 -14.58 -1.95
C THR A 24 -6.06 -14.14 -0.53
N SER A 25 -6.44 -14.98 0.44
CA SER A 25 -6.17 -14.75 1.86
C SER A 25 -4.85 -15.39 2.32
N THR A 26 -3.82 -15.40 1.46
CA THR A 26 -2.53 -16.07 1.71
C THR A 26 -1.43 -15.11 2.17
N THR A 27 -1.64 -13.80 2.02
CA THR A 27 -0.65 -12.77 2.37
C THR A 27 -0.86 -12.28 3.80
N THR A 28 0.22 -12.15 4.56
CA THR A 28 0.20 -11.58 5.92
C THR A 28 0.59 -10.11 5.87
N CYS A 29 -0.23 -9.27 6.50
CA CYS A 29 0.07 -7.85 6.69
C CYS A 29 1.33 -7.68 7.54
N GLN A 30 2.32 -6.94 7.05
CA GLN A 30 3.56 -6.71 7.78
C GLN A 30 3.44 -5.68 8.93
N ALA A 31 2.31 -4.97 9.03
CA ALA A 31 2.09 -4.01 10.11
C ALA A 31 1.41 -4.63 11.35
N CYS A 32 0.55 -5.64 11.17
CA CYS A 32 -0.23 -6.22 12.26
C CYS A 32 -0.13 -7.76 12.35
N GLU A 33 0.66 -8.38 11.47
CA GLU A 33 0.93 -9.83 11.45
C GLU A 33 -0.31 -10.72 11.23
N THR A 34 -1.44 -10.13 10.82
CA THR A 34 -2.66 -10.86 10.48
C THR A 34 -2.82 -11.04 8.97
N LYS A 35 -3.59 -12.04 8.55
CA LYS A 35 -3.88 -12.29 7.13
C LYS A 35 -4.70 -11.15 6.53
N ILE A 36 -4.34 -10.76 5.31
CA ILE A 36 -5.13 -9.87 4.46
C ILE A 36 -6.18 -10.72 3.75
N ALA A 37 -7.45 -10.43 3.97
CA ALA A 37 -8.54 -11.21 3.37
C ALA A 37 -8.70 -10.88 1.89
N SER A 38 -9.12 -11.88 1.10
CA SER A 38 -9.56 -11.67 -0.28
C SER A 38 -10.63 -10.57 -0.34
N GLY A 39 -10.52 -9.66 -1.30
CA GLY A 39 -11.42 -8.52 -1.49
C GLY A 39 -11.00 -7.25 -0.75
N GLN A 40 -10.03 -7.30 0.18
CA GLN A 40 -9.53 -6.10 0.87
C GLN A 40 -8.48 -5.35 0.05
N LEU A 41 -8.43 -4.03 0.21
CA LEU A 41 -7.36 -3.18 -0.31
C LEU A 41 -6.09 -3.38 0.51
N ARG A 42 -4.97 -3.49 -0.20
CA ARG A 42 -3.63 -3.60 0.39
C ARG A 42 -2.64 -2.69 -0.32
N LEU A 43 -1.70 -2.16 0.46
CA LEU A 43 -0.56 -1.40 -0.04
C LEU A 43 0.65 -2.31 -0.10
N GLY A 44 1.25 -2.40 -1.28
CA GLY A 44 2.54 -3.02 -1.54
C GLY A 44 3.63 -1.97 -1.48
N VAL A 45 4.45 -2.03 -0.43
CA VAL A 45 5.61 -1.16 -0.26
C VAL A 45 6.84 -1.86 -0.81
N MET A 46 7.48 -1.23 -1.77
CA MET A 46 8.62 -1.80 -2.48
C MET A 46 9.92 -1.40 -1.79
N TYR A 47 10.83 -2.36 -1.68
CA TYR A 47 12.19 -2.17 -1.23
C TYR A 47 13.14 -2.73 -2.27
N GLN A 48 14.19 -1.99 -2.60
CA GLN A 48 15.22 -2.39 -3.53
C GLN A 48 16.52 -2.66 -2.77
N HIS A 49 17.12 -3.82 -3.04
CA HIS A 49 18.44 -4.17 -2.57
C HIS A 49 19.52 -3.61 -3.49
N VAL A 50 20.69 -3.32 -2.95
CA VAL A 50 21.87 -2.90 -3.73
C VAL A 50 22.29 -3.92 -4.80
N ASP A 51 22.00 -5.20 -4.59
CA ASP A 51 22.27 -6.29 -5.55
C ASP A 51 21.14 -6.51 -6.59
N GLY A 52 20.14 -5.63 -6.62
CA GLY A 52 19.04 -5.69 -7.59
C GLY A 52 17.85 -6.57 -7.20
N PHE A 53 17.83 -7.15 -5.99
CA PHE A 53 16.64 -7.80 -5.46
C PHE A 53 15.53 -6.78 -5.15
N VAL A 54 14.28 -7.21 -5.32
CA VAL A 54 13.10 -6.41 -4.94
C VAL A 54 12.25 -7.20 -3.96
N LEU A 55 11.85 -6.54 -2.88
CA LEU A 55 10.92 -7.04 -1.89
C LEU A 55 9.65 -6.19 -1.92
N VAL A 56 8.49 -6.83 -1.79
CA VAL A 56 7.20 -6.15 -1.61
C VAL A 56 6.63 -6.55 -0.26
N GLU A 57 6.47 -5.57 0.62
CA GLU A 57 5.73 -5.75 1.86
C GLU A 57 4.27 -5.38 1.65
N TRP A 58 3.36 -6.32 1.90
CA TRP A 58 1.93 -6.08 1.81
C TRP A 58 1.36 -5.69 3.17
N ILE A 59 0.55 -4.64 3.17
CA ILE A 59 0.00 -4.04 4.38
C ILE A 59 -1.48 -3.74 4.16
N HIS A 60 -2.33 -4.03 5.16
CA HIS A 60 -3.71 -3.55 5.14
C HIS A 60 -3.71 -2.03 5.03
N LEU A 61 -4.51 -1.47 4.12
CA LEU A 61 -4.63 -0.03 4.03
C LEU A 61 -5.11 0.57 5.37
N THR A 62 -6.04 -0.11 6.06
CA THR A 62 -6.56 0.30 7.38
C THR A 62 -5.53 0.31 8.51
N CYS A 63 -4.45 -0.48 8.42
CA CYS A 63 -3.39 -0.49 9.44
C CYS A 63 -2.52 0.77 9.37
N GLN A 64 -2.32 1.32 8.17
CA GLN A 64 -1.52 2.52 7.98
C GLN A 64 -2.16 3.47 6.95
N PRO A 65 -3.33 4.07 7.26
CA PRO A 65 -4.10 4.88 6.32
C PRO A 65 -3.35 6.12 5.79
N TRP A 66 -2.47 6.70 6.63
CA TRP A 66 -1.63 7.83 6.25
C TRP A 66 -0.56 7.46 5.23
N ARG A 67 -0.18 6.18 5.10
CA ARG A 67 1.01 5.79 4.33
C ARG A 67 0.86 6.06 2.83
N VAL A 68 -0.35 6.19 2.31
CA VAL A 68 -0.58 6.53 0.90
C VAL A 68 -0.13 7.94 0.52
N THR A 69 0.05 8.85 1.48
CA THR A 69 0.60 10.20 1.23
C THR A 69 2.12 10.23 1.30
N SER A 70 2.78 9.14 1.71
CA SER A 70 4.24 9.06 1.86
C SER A 70 4.99 8.63 0.59
N PHE A 71 4.27 8.35 -0.50
CA PHE A 71 4.83 7.93 -1.78
C PHE A 71 4.67 9.01 -2.84
N ASP A 72 5.67 9.12 -3.72
CA ASP A 72 5.64 10.02 -4.87
C ASP A 72 4.56 9.58 -5.86
N SER A 73 4.41 8.26 -6.06
CA SER A 73 3.36 7.68 -6.90
C SER A 73 2.84 6.35 -6.36
N ILE A 74 1.59 6.03 -6.69
CA ILE A 74 0.96 4.76 -6.34
C ILE A 74 0.26 4.21 -7.57
N SER A 75 0.69 3.05 -8.03
CA SER A 75 0.03 2.34 -9.13
C SER A 75 -1.11 1.49 -8.58
N PHE A 76 -2.35 1.85 -8.94
CA PHE A 76 -3.51 1.02 -8.60
C PHE A 76 -3.69 -0.11 -9.61
N VAL A 77 -3.47 -1.35 -9.15
CA VAL A 77 -3.61 -2.57 -9.96
C VAL A 77 -4.97 -3.19 -9.71
N GLU A 78 -5.90 -2.91 -10.61
CA GLU A 78 -7.24 -3.49 -10.63
C GLU A 78 -7.18 -4.89 -11.27
N ARG A 79 -7.58 -5.92 -10.53
CA ARG A 79 -7.66 -7.29 -11.04
C ARG A 79 -8.91 -7.98 -10.48
N GLY A 80 -10.06 -7.78 -11.13
CA GLY A 80 -11.31 -8.47 -10.80
C GLY A 80 -11.89 -8.13 -9.41
N CYS A 81 -13.11 -8.62 -9.15
CA CYS A 81 -13.88 -8.45 -7.91
C CYS A 81 -14.39 -7.02 -7.58
N LEU A 82 -14.02 -6.00 -8.34
CA LEU A 82 -14.54 -4.63 -8.14
C LEU A 82 -15.60 -4.28 -9.19
N SER A 83 -16.63 -3.56 -8.76
CA SER A 83 -17.55 -2.88 -9.68
C SER A 83 -16.90 -1.63 -10.30
N ALA A 84 -17.41 -1.19 -11.46
CA ALA A 84 -16.92 0.03 -12.10
C ALA A 84 -17.01 1.27 -11.18
N ASP A 85 -18.06 1.35 -10.36
CA ASP A 85 -18.23 2.42 -9.38
C ASP A 85 -17.15 2.37 -8.29
N GLN A 86 -16.88 1.18 -7.72
CA GLN A 86 -15.81 1.01 -6.73
C GLN A 86 -14.45 1.45 -7.28
N VAL A 87 -14.14 1.05 -8.51
CA VAL A 87 -12.89 1.44 -9.18
C VAL A 87 -12.77 2.95 -9.30
N VAL A 88 -13.85 3.63 -9.70
CA VAL A 88 -13.88 5.10 -9.79
C VAL A 88 -13.68 5.72 -8.41
N ARG A 89 -14.39 5.25 -7.38
CA ARG A 89 -14.26 5.74 -6.01
C ARG A 89 -12.84 5.59 -5.46
N ILE A 90 -12.22 4.43 -5.68
CA ILE A 90 -10.84 4.15 -5.25
C ILE A 90 -9.85 5.08 -5.97
N ARG A 91 -9.98 5.25 -7.29
CA ARG A 91 -9.12 6.17 -8.06
C ARG A 91 -9.27 7.62 -7.60
N GLN A 92 -10.50 8.08 -7.37
CA GLN A 92 -10.77 9.43 -6.87
C GLN A 92 -10.21 9.64 -5.47
N TRP A 93 -10.37 8.66 -4.58
CA TRP A 93 -9.77 8.69 -3.25
C TRP A 93 -8.25 8.80 -3.33
N LEU A 94 -7.59 7.96 -4.11
CA LEU A 94 -6.14 7.97 -4.26
C LEU A 94 -5.63 9.31 -4.80
N ALA A 95 -6.31 9.85 -5.83
CA ALA A 95 -5.98 11.15 -6.40
C ALA A 95 -6.09 12.29 -5.37
N ARG A 96 -7.09 12.27 -4.49
CA ARG A 96 -7.21 13.27 -3.40
C ARG A 96 -6.07 13.16 -2.40
N CYS A 97 -5.75 11.95 -1.93
CA CYS A 97 -4.65 11.73 -1.00
C CYS A 97 -3.30 12.22 -1.57
N GLN A 98 -3.04 11.97 -2.86
CA GLN A 98 -1.79 12.35 -3.51
C GLN A 98 -1.68 13.83 -3.91
N SER A 99 -2.81 14.50 -4.19
CA SER A 99 -2.80 15.90 -4.64
C SER A 99 -2.98 16.92 -3.52
N GLN A 100 -3.71 16.56 -2.46
CA GLN A 100 -4.09 17.50 -1.40
C GLN A 100 -3.37 17.21 -0.08
N ALA A 101 -2.51 16.20 -0.02
CA ALA A 101 -1.86 15.70 1.20
C ALA A 101 -2.85 15.46 2.35
N VAL A 102 -4.11 15.17 2.03
CA VAL A 102 -5.14 14.85 3.02
C VAL A 102 -4.88 13.42 3.48
N GLU A 103 -4.54 13.28 4.76
CA GLU A 103 -4.45 11.97 5.39
C GLU A 103 -5.84 11.31 5.37
N SER A 104 -5.88 10.05 4.93
CA SER A 104 -7.08 9.23 5.03
C SER A 104 -7.12 8.54 6.40
N CYS A 105 -8.30 8.13 6.82
CA CYS A 105 -8.51 7.34 8.02
C CYS A 105 -9.03 5.93 7.69
N ALA A 106 -9.05 5.05 8.68
CA ALA A 106 -9.50 3.67 8.49
C ALA A 106 -10.97 3.60 8.02
N SER A 107 -11.84 4.51 8.44
CA SER A 107 -13.25 4.50 8.00
C SER A 107 -13.40 4.82 6.51
N ASP A 108 -12.63 5.77 5.97
CA ASP A 108 -12.66 6.06 4.52
C ASP A 108 -12.35 4.81 3.70
N ILE A 109 -11.41 4.00 4.18
CA ILE A 109 -10.94 2.78 3.52
C ILE A 109 -12.01 1.70 3.61
N LEU A 110 -12.60 1.51 4.79
CA LEU A 110 -13.69 0.55 4.97
C LEU A 110 -14.88 0.89 4.06
N ASP A 111 -15.19 2.17 3.85
CA ASP A 111 -16.24 2.60 2.93
C ASP A 111 -15.92 2.24 1.47
N LEU A 112 -14.64 2.25 1.07
CA LEU A 112 -14.22 1.81 -0.27
C LEU A 112 -14.35 0.29 -0.44
N GLU A 113 -14.09 -0.47 0.63
CA GLU A 113 -14.21 -1.93 0.67
C GLU A 113 -15.67 -2.40 0.80
N ALA A 114 -16.54 -1.56 1.35
CA ALA A 114 -17.98 -1.81 1.53
C ALA A 114 -18.73 -1.74 0.20
N CYS A 115 -18.53 -2.73 -0.68
CA CYS A 115 -19.42 -3.04 -1.82
C CYS A 115 -19.09 -4.39 -2.49
N CYS A 116 -18.18 -5.19 -1.95
CA CYS A 116 -17.87 -6.51 -2.50
C CYS A 116 -18.98 -7.51 -2.12
N CYS A 117 -19.94 -7.70 -3.02
CA CYS A 117 -20.89 -8.82 -3.00
C CYS A 117 -20.29 -10.09 -3.60
#